data_AF-A0A1B6IBT2-F1
#
_entry.id   AF-A0A1B6IBT2-F1
#
_cell.length_a   1.000
_cell.length_b   1.000
_cell.length_c   1.000
_cell.angle_alpha   90.00
_cell.angle_beta   90.00
_cell.angle_gamma   90.00
#
_symmetry.space_group_name_H-M   'P 1'
#
loop_
_entity.id
_entity.type
_entity.pdbx_description
1 polymer ?
#
loop_
_entity_poly.entity_id
_entity_poly.type
_entity_poly.pdbx_seq_one_letter_code
_entity_poly.pdbx_strand_id
1 'polypeptide(L)'
;KESCKKCPEGKCKKTCPGFNIISISGAQNLRGCTFINGSLEISIRKGNYQTIAYELEESFKLIEEIRGCLKVSRSFPLVNLKFLRSLETIHGEPDLLENGKYSLIILDNQNLQELWDIKSTFRIKNGRLFFHYNPKLCHHYIETLIARSNVTNITSYEIDQESNGDKFACNTTRVDLIFTEITSKSVLINIVLPNSTIPRPSLHRFAVHFTESESTNLTVLQEEPNECVESRWRVRDIILESGQYISTIQTHLQPYTQYAFYVKTYSVHSTMGESPIYYVRTRPSKPSEMTLTLAYSNESSTIVLQWEPPRHPNGILSDYIVTGFLQKDDRALLDQRDYCKHPLEEEPPEDLPLDILTNIENETESCCYKNQITYRPKGEFGTLCDNSRQGLLPIDLSEEDSSITCNKYFYDSIYD
;
A
#
# COMPACT_ATOMS: atom_id res chain seq x y z
N LYS A 1 4.58 54.27 -13.57
CA LYS A 1 4.33 52.90 -14.09
C LYS A 1 5.19 51.96 -13.28
N GLU A 2 4.58 51.11 -12.46
CA GLU A 2 5.30 49.99 -11.86
C GLU A 2 5.52 48.93 -12.94
N SER A 3 6.75 48.46 -13.11
CA SER A 3 7.13 47.47 -14.11
C SER A 3 8.08 46.45 -13.49
N CYS A 4 7.89 45.16 -13.80
CA CYS A 4 8.76 44.10 -13.32
C CYS A 4 10.19 44.30 -13.83
N LYS A 5 11.19 44.12 -12.95
CA LYS A 5 12.61 44.07 -13.30
C LYS A 5 13.12 42.64 -13.15
N LYS A 6 14.04 42.24 -14.02
CA LYS A 6 14.70 40.94 -13.90
C LYS A 6 15.47 40.87 -12.58
N CYS A 7 15.25 39.81 -11.82
CA CYS A 7 15.90 39.63 -10.53
C CYS A 7 17.40 39.40 -10.71
N PRO A 8 18.23 39.87 -9.76
CA PRO A 8 19.67 39.57 -9.75
C PRO A 8 19.88 38.06 -9.82
N GLU A 9 20.83 37.62 -10.65
CA GLU A 9 21.23 36.20 -10.78
C GLU A 9 20.10 35.23 -11.21
N GLY A 10 18.94 35.73 -11.63
CA GLY A 10 17.79 34.91 -12.03
C GLY A 10 16.98 34.32 -10.88
N LYS A 11 17.31 34.63 -9.61
CA LYS A 11 16.56 34.22 -8.42
C LYS A 11 15.76 35.39 -7.86
N CYS A 12 14.42 35.29 -7.88
CA CYS A 12 13.55 36.29 -7.29
C CYS A 12 13.23 35.95 -5.84
N LYS A 13 13.52 36.89 -4.92
CA LYS A 13 13.12 36.76 -3.52
C LYS A 13 11.62 37.03 -3.39
N LYS A 14 10.84 36.01 -3.03
CA LYS A 14 9.41 36.14 -2.70
C LYS A 14 9.25 36.06 -1.18
N THR A 15 8.92 37.20 -0.58
CA THR A 15 8.68 37.32 0.86
C THR A 15 7.23 36.98 1.18
N CYS A 16 7.03 36.09 2.15
CA CYS A 16 5.71 35.67 2.63
C CYS A 16 5.64 35.81 4.16
N PRO A 17 4.47 36.07 4.76
CA PRO A 17 4.35 36.18 6.21
C PRO A 17 4.61 34.84 6.90
N GLY A 18 4.99 34.88 8.18
CA GLY A 18 4.97 33.71 9.05
C GLY A 18 3.59 33.05 9.11
N PHE A 19 3.55 31.73 9.28
CA PHE A 19 2.31 30.97 9.19
C PHE A 19 2.32 29.74 10.10
N ASN A 20 1.15 29.38 10.62
CA ASN A 20 0.93 28.12 11.36
C ASN A 20 0.17 27.12 10.48
N ILE A 21 0.84 26.03 10.15
CA ILE A 21 0.43 25.01 9.19
C ILE A 21 -0.19 23.85 9.98
N ILE A 22 -1.49 23.96 10.22
CA ILE A 22 -2.32 22.91 10.84
C ILE A 22 -2.98 21.97 9.82
N SER A 23 -2.98 22.36 8.54
CA SER A 23 -3.56 21.59 7.44
C SER A 23 -2.83 21.84 6.12
N ILE A 24 -3.04 20.94 5.15
CA ILE A 24 -2.47 21.04 3.79
C ILE A 24 -2.88 22.33 3.05
N SER A 25 -4.08 22.84 3.30
CA SER A 25 -4.55 24.10 2.69
C SER A 25 -3.73 25.32 3.16
N GLY A 26 -3.26 25.31 4.41
CA GLY A 26 -2.39 26.37 4.93
C GLY A 26 -1.02 26.41 4.25
N ALA A 27 -0.50 25.24 3.86
CA ALA A 27 0.78 25.13 3.16
C ALA A 27 0.73 25.79 1.77
N GLN A 28 -0.40 25.68 1.06
CA GLN A 28 -0.57 26.23 -0.29
C GLN A 28 -0.34 27.75 -0.35
N ASN A 29 -0.60 28.48 0.74
CA ASN A 29 -0.36 29.93 0.81
C ASN A 29 1.13 30.30 0.71
N LEU A 30 2.02 29.35 1.00
CA LEU A 30 3.47 29.54 0.97
C LEU A 30 4.11 29.04 -0.34
N ARG A 31 3.31 28.62 -1.33
CA ARG A 31 3.82 28.21 -2.65
C ARG A 31 4.60 29.34 -3.32
N GLY A 32 5.81 29.00 -3.75
CA GLY A 32 6.72 29.93 -4.42
C GLY A 32 7.49 30.88 -3.49
N CYS A 33 7.26 30.82 -2.17
CA CYS A 33 7.95 31.67 -1.22
C CYS A 33 9.41 31.24 -1.06
N THR A 34 10.32 32.20 -1.00
CA THR A 34 11.75 31.94 -0.74
C THR A 34 12.19 32.47 0.62
N PHE A 35 11.47 33.46 1.17
CA PHE A 35 11.76 34.06 2.47
C PHE A 35 10.49 34.17 3.31
N ILE A 36 10.54 33.66 4.53
CA ILE A 36 9.46 33.78 5.51
C ILE A 36 9.74 34.94 6.46
N ASN A 37 8.93 35.98 6.37
CA ASN A 37 8.92 37.14 7.24
C ASN A 37 8.06 36.86 8.49
N GLY A 38 8.60 36.06 9.39
CA GLY A 38 7.97 35.62 10.63
C GLY A 38 8.46 34.23 11.03
N SER A 39 7.71 33.56 11.89
CA SER A 39 7.95 32.17 12.29
C SER A 39 7.10 31.20 11.45
N LEU A 40 7.61 29.99 11.24
CA LEU A 40 6.92 28.90 10.55
C LEU A 40 6.64 27.78 11.55
N GLU A 41 5.38 27.51 11.85
CA GLU A 41 4.96 26.40 12.70
C GLU A 41 4.24 25.34 11.86
N ILE A 42 4.58 24.06 12.05
CA ILE A 42 3.98 22.92 11.38
C ILE A 42 3.42 21.98 12.44
N SER A 43 2.11 21.78 12.44
CA SER A 43 1.39 20.91 13.38
C SER A 43 0.25 20.16 12.70
N ILE A 44 0.62 19.20 11.84
CA ILE A 44 -0.34 18.41 11.07
C ILE A 44 -0.60 17.09 11.80
N ARG A 45 -1.74 16.98 12.49
CA ARG A 45 -2.01 15.83 13.37
C ARG A 45 -2.57 14.60 12.65
N LYS A 46 -3.23 14.78 11.50
CA LYS A 46 -3.95 13.73 10.77
C LYS A 46 -3.87 13.96 9.26
N GLY A 47 -4.07 12.88 8.51
CA GLY A 47 -4.17 12.87 7.05
C GLY A 47 -3.25 11.81 6.44
N ASN A 48 -3.48 11.51 5.16
CA ASN A 48 -2.68 10.53 4.43
C ASN A 48 -1.26 11.08 4.17
N TYR A 49 -0.24 10.30 4.54
CA TYR A 49 1.18 10.70 4.44
C TYR A 49 1.57 11.10 3.02
N GLN A 50 1.19 10.33 2.00
CA GLN A 50 1.61 10.57 0.61
C GLN A 50 1.07 11.92 0.11
N THR A 51 -0.19 12.21 0.42
CA THR A 51 -0.83 13.48 0.06
C THR A 51 -0.19 14.66 0.77
N ILE A 52 0.06 14.53 2.08
CA ILE A 52 0.71 15.57 2.88
C ILE A 52 2.13 15.81 2.37
N ALA A 53 2.92 14.76 2.21
CA ALA A 53 4.31 14.85 1.74
C ALA A 53 4.40 15.57 0.39
N TYR A 54 3.54 15.20 -0.57
CA TYR A 54 3.47 15.86 -1.86
C TYR A 54 3.14 17.36 -1.75
N GLU A 55 2.13 17.72 -0.97
CA GLU A 55 1.70 19.11 -0.84
C GLU A 55 2.73 19.98 -0.10
N LEU A 56 3.37 19.45 0.94
CA LEU A 56 4.43 20.18 1.66
C LEU A 56 5.67 20.35 0.80
N GLU A 57 6.06 19.33 0.03
CA GLU A 57 7.17 19.43 -0.93
C GLU A 57 6.89 20.55 -1.94
N GLU A 58 5.71 20.55 -2.58
CA GLU A 58 5.37 21.60 -3.55
C GLU A 58 5.31 23.00 -2.93
N SER A 59 4.84 23.11 -1.69
CA SER A 59 4.68 24.37 -0.98
C SER A 59 5.99 24.94 -0.44
N PHE A 60 6.90 24.09 0.06
CA PHE A 60 8.08 24.53 0.82
C PHE A 60 9.42 24.33 0.11
N LYS A 61 9.47 23.62 -1.02
CA LYS A 61 10.72 23.31 -1.76
C LYS A 61 11.59 24.52 -2.14
N LEU A 62 11.04 25.74 -2.15
CA LEU A 62 11.75 26.97 -2.52
C LEU A 62 12.13 27.87 -1.32
N ILE A 63 11.70 27.53 -0.09
CA ILE A 63 12.00 28.35 1.08
C ILE A 63 13.49 28.22 1.41
N GLU A 64 14.23 29.32 1.32
CA GLU A 64 15.66 29.41 1.57
C GLU A 64 15.95 30.02 2.96
N GLU A 65 15.09 30.93 3.45
CA GLU A 65 15.34 31.71 4.66
C GLU A 65 14.08 31.85 5.53
N ILE A 66 14.23 31.75 6.86
CA ILE A 66 13.18 32.01 7.84
C ILE A 66 13.66 33.08 8.83
N ARG A 67 12.93 34.19 8.94
CA ARG A 67 13.27 35.32 9.82
C ARG A 67 13.17 34.97 11.31
N GLY A 68 12.09 34.28 11.70
CA GLY A 68 11.80 33.91 13.08
C GLY A 68 12.25 32.50 13.45
N CYS A 69 11.34 31.75 14.07
CA CYS A 69 11.53 30.37 14.52
C CYS A 69 10.90 29.36 13.54
N LEU A 70 11.54 28.20 13.37
CA LEU A 70 10.94 27.03 12.73
C LEU A 70 10.51 26.02 13.82
N LYS A 71 9.22 25.69 13.87
CA LYS A 71 8.67 24.75 14.84
C LYS A 71 7.90 23.64 14.13
N VAL A 72 8.32 22.39 14.32
CA VAL A 72 7.57 21.22 13.86
C VAL A 72 7.15 20.44 15.10
N SER A 73 5.86 20.46 15.41
CA SER A 73 5.36 19.80 16.61
C SER A 73 4.07 19.04 16.40
N ARG A 74 3.94 17.88 17.06
CA ARG A 74 2.72 17.04 16.98
C ARG A 74 2.32 16.71 15.54
N SER A 75 3.30 16.54 14.66
CA SER A 75 3.09 16.27 13.25
C SER A 75 3.19 14.77 12.96
N PHE A 76 2.22 14.00 13.45
CA PHE A 76 2.27 12.53 13.46
C PHE A 76 2.35 11.85 12.08
N PRO A 77 1.77 12.37 10.98
CA PRO A 77 1.93 11.78 9.66
C PRO A 77 3.32 12.00 9.05
N LEU A 78 4.15 12.92 9.57
CA LEU A 78 5.43 13.25 8.97
C LEU A 78 6.50 12.21 9.31
N VAL A 79 7.08 11.60 8.28
CA VAL A 79 8.20 10.65 8.39
C VAL A 79 9.54 11.35 8.21
N ASN A 80 9.60 12.41 7.43
CA ASN A 80 10.81 13.22 7.22
C ASN A 80 10.47 14.70 6.99
N LEU A 81 11.49 15.57 7.00
CA LEU A 81 11.35 17.01 6.71
C LEU A 81 11.96 17.41 5.36
N LYS A 82 12.17 16.47 4.43
CA LYS A 82 12.91 16.70 3.18
C LYS A 82 12.31 17.80 2.27
N PHE A 83 11.04 18.14 2.48
CA PHE A 83 10.40 19.30 1.83
C PHE A 83 11.09 20.65 2.13
N LEU A 84 11.93 20.74 3.17
CA LEU A 84 12.78 21.90 3.47
C LEU A 84 14.15 21.87 2.75
N ARG A 85 14.30 21.14 1.64
CA ARG A 85 15.57 20.93 0.92
C ARG A 85 16.35 22.20 0.54
N SER A 86 15.68 23.34 0.42
CA SER A 86 16.31 24.61 0.04
C SER A 86 16.65 25.50 1.23
N LEU A 87 16.25 25.13 2.45
CA LEU A 87 16.42 25.95 3.64
C LEU A 87 17.90 26.07 4.01
N GLU A 88 18.40 27.30 4.04
CA GLU A 88 19.81 27.63 4.26
C GLU A 88 20.02 28.50 5.49
N THR A 89 19.03 29.31 5.91
CA THR A 89 19.22 30.18 7.08
C THR A 89 17.97 30.32 7.93
N ILE A 90 18.13 30.14 9.23
CA ILE A 90 17.17 30.58 10.25
C ILE A 90 17.80 31.76 10.98
N HIS A 91 17.19 32.94 10.85
CA HIS A 91 17.75 34.17 11.44
C HIS A 91 17.52 34.22 12.95
N GLY A 92 16.37 33.76 13.45
CA GLY A 92 16.08 33.73 14.88
C GLY A 92 16.07 35.12 15.51
N GLU A 93 15.36 36.08 14.90
CA GLU A 93 15.26 37.43 15.46
C GLU A 93 14.71 37.40 16.90
N PRO A 94 15.29 38.18 17.84
CA PRO A 94 14.99 38.05 19.28
C PRO A 94 13.51 38.17 19.66
N ASP A 95 12.75 38.97 18.93
CA ASP A 95 11.30 39.19 19.09
C ASP A 95 10.44 38.01 18.57
N LEU A 96 11.04 37.14 17.77
CA LEU A 96 10.38 35.98 17.13
C LEU A 96 10.89 34.63 17.66
N LEU A 97 11.76 34.64 18.68
CA LEU A 97 12.22 33.43 19.36
C LEU A 97 11.11 32.86 20.24
N GLU A 98 10.84 31.56 20.11
CA GLU A 98 9.89 30.89 20.98
C GLU A 98 10.47 30.81 22.40
N ASN A 99 9.67 31.16 23.40
CA ASN A 99 10.08 31.30 24.80
C ASN A 99 11.31 32.21 24.98
N GLY A 100 11.53 33.15 24.05
CA GLY A 100 12.66 34.08 24.05
C GLY A 100 14.04 33.43 23.83
N LYS A 101 14.09 32.15 23.45
CA LYS A 101 15.33 31.38 23.39
C LYS A 101 15.48 30.52 22.13
N TYR A 102 14.41 29.88 21.67
CA TYR A 102 14.51 28.82 20.66
C TYR A 102 14.18 29.31 19.26
N SER A 103 15.02 28.96 18.29
CA SER A 103 14.85 29.27 16.86
C SER A 103 14.55 28.04 16.00
N LEU A 104 14.80 26.83 16.52
CA LEU A 104 14.39 25.57 15.90
C LEU A 104 13.84 24.62 16.96
N ILE A 105 12.60 24.17 16.78
CA ILE A 105 11.88 23.29 17.70
C ILE A 105 11.33 22.10 16.93
N ILE A 106 11.74 20.89 17.31
CA ILE A 106 11.21 19.63 16.80
C ILE A 106 10.72 18.81 17.99
N LEU A 107 9.41 18.77 18.19
CA LEU A 107 8.79 18.26 19.43
C LEU A 107 7.61 17.32 19.16
N ASP A 108 7.60 16.15 19.80
CA ASP A 108 6.45 15.24 19.81
C ASP A 108 6.03 14.81 18.39
N ASN A 109 7.01 14.45 17.56
CA ASN A 109 6.77 13.92 16.21
C ASN A 109 7.00 12.40 16.22
N GLN A 110 5.95 11.65 16.57
CA GLN A 110 5.98 10.21 16.84
C GLN A 110 6.55 9.35 15.70
N ASN A 111 6.44 9.81 14.45
CA ASN A 111 6.87 9.04 13.28
C ASN A 111 8.05 9.66 12.52
N LEU A 112 8.59 10.78 12.98
CA LEU A 112 9.67 11.47 12.31
C LEU A 112 10.96 10.66 12.43
N GLN A 113 11.50 10.23 11.29
CA GLN A 113 12.71 9.39 11.19
C GLN A 113 13.94 10.18 10.74
N GLU A 114 13.73 11.19 9.88
CA GLU A 114 14.79 11.97 9.27
C GLU A 114 14.46 13.47 9.24
N LEU A 115 15.47 14.33 9.22
CA LEU A 115 15.30 15.76 8.98
C LEU A 115 15.25 16.04 7.46
N TRP A 116 15.87 17.13 7.02
CA TRP A 116 16.13 17.42 5.61
C TRP A 116 17.62 17.27 5.31
N ASP A 117 17.99 17.34 4.04
CA ASP A 117 19.39 17.30 3.62
C ASP A 117 20.09 18.62 3.99
N ILE A 118 20.66 18.66 5.19
CA ILE A 118 21.28 19.87 5.75
C ILE A 118 22.54 20.19 4.96
N LYS A 119 22.49 21.24 4.13
CA LYS A 119 23.63 21.71 3.34
C LYS A 119 24.75 22.22 4.24
N SER A 120 25.99 22.20 3.75
CA SER A 120 27.14 22.81 4.43
C SER A 120 27.02 24.32 4.62
N THR A 121 26.16 24.97 3.82
CA THR A 121 25.84 26.40 3.91
C THR A 121 24.78 26.72 4.96
N PHE A 122 24.10 25.72 5.53
CA PHE A 122 23.04 25.93 6.51
C PHE A 122 23.58 26.65 7.75
N ARG A 123 22.87 27.67 8.24
CA ARG A 123 23.25 28.43 9.45
C ARG A 123 22.02 28.79 10.29
N ILE A 124 22.20 28.82 11.61
CA ILE A 124 21.29 29.46 12.54
C ILE A 124 22.01 30.68 13.08
N LYS A 125 21.49 31.89 12.84
CA LYS A 125 22.17 33.13 13.26
C LYS A 125 21.99 33.40 14.75
N ASN A 126 20.80 33.18 15.27
CA ASN A 126 20.47 33.40 16.67
C ASN A 126 19.42 32.39 17.17
N GLY A 127 19.36 32.22 18.49
CA GLY A 127 18.49 31.25 19.15
C GLY A 127 19.09 29.85 19.26
N ARG A 128 18.39 29.00 20.00
CA ARG A 128 18.83 27.65 20.40
C ARG A 128 17.91 26.58 19.82
N LEU A 129 18.35 25.33 19.94
CA LEU A 129 17.67 24.15 19.44
C LEU A 129 16.80 23.53 20.54
N PHE A 130 15.71 22.86 20.15
CA PHE A 130 14.88 22.07 21.06
C PHE A 130 14.39 20.80 20.37
N PHE A 131 14.84 19.64 20.83
CA PHE A 131 14.52 18.31 20.30
C PHE A 131 14.09 17.39 21.43
N HIS A 132 12.81 17.04 21.49
CA HIS A 132 12.24 16.18 22.54
C HIS A 132 11.10 15.34 21.97
N TYR A 133 10.95 14.12 22.49
CA TYR A 133 9.86 13.21 22.13
C TYR A 133 9.75 12.95 20.61
N ASN A 134 10.88 12.72 19.94
CA ASN A 134 10.91 12.28 18.55
C ASN A 134 11.45 10.83 18.51
N PRO A 135 10.63 9.85 18.89
CA PRO A 135 11.12 8.53 19.23
C PRO A 135 11.69 7.74 18.07
N LYS A 136 11.41 8.15 16.82
CA LYS A 136 11.99 7.55 15.62
C LYS A 136 13.13 8.36 15.00
N LEU A 137 13.44 9.55 15.52
CA LEU A 137 14.46 10.45 14.97
C LEU A 137 15.82 10.16 15.60
N CYS A 138 16.74 9.65 14.80
CA CYS A 138 18.04 9.26 15.29
C CYS A 138 18.96 10.43 15.64
N HIS A 139 19.73 10.26 16.72
CA HIS A 139 20.60 11.29 17.25
C HIS A 139 21.65 11.80 16.24
N HIS A 140 22.18 10.94 15.37
CA HIS A 140 23.17 11.34 14.36
C HIS A 140 22.64 12.40 13.37
N TYR A 141 21.34 12.41 13.07
CA TYR A 141 20.73 13.48 12.26
C TYR A 141 20.76 14.82 12.99
N ILE A 142 20.55 14.80 14.31
CA ILE A 142 20.60 15.98 15.16
C ILE A 142 22.05 16.47 15.30
N GLU A 143 23.02 15.57 15.51
CA GLU A 143 24.45 15.91 15.54
C GLU A 143 24.93 16.54 14.23
N THR A 144 24.47 16.01 13.10
CA THR A 144 24.74 16.58 11.78
C THR A 144 24.20 18.01 11.64
N LEU A 145 23.02 18.27 12.20
CA LEU A 145 22.43 19.62 12.26
C LEU A 145 23.26 20.55 13.14
N ILE A 146 23.67 20.07 14.33
CA ILE A 146 24.47 20.84 15.28
C ILE A 146 25.81 21.23 14.64
N ALA A 147 26.51 20.27 14.03
CA ALA A 147 27.80 20.47 13.40
C ALA A 147 27.74 21.48 12.23
N ARG A 148 26.59 21.61 11.57
CA ARG A 148 26.37 22.59 10.50
C ARG A 148 25.79 23.90 11.01
N SER A 149 25.20 23.91 12.20
CA SER A 149 24.71 25.12 12.85
C SER A 149 25.86 25.92 13.51
N ASN A 150 25.59 27.17 13.89
CA ASN A 150 26.51 27.97 14.72
C ASN A 150 26.20 27.85 16.23
N VAL A 151 25.36 26.89 16.64
CA VAL A 151 24.93 26.73 18.03
C VAL A 151 25.92 25.84 18.77
N THR A 152 26.43 26.33 19.90
CA THR A 152 27.38 25.61 20.76
C THR A 152 26.84 25.46 22.19
N ASN A 153 27.48 24.60 23.00
CA ASN A 153 27.12 24.36 24.40
C ASN A 153 25.67 23.87 24.60
N ILE A 154 25.25 22.87 23.84
CA ILE A 154 23.91 22.26 23.95
C ILE A 154 23.84 21.40 25.21
N THR A 155 22.71 21.45 25.91
CA THR A 155 22.46 20.68 27.14
C THR A 155 21.38 19.63 26.94
N SER A 156 21.27 18.67 27.86
CA SER A 156 20.22 17.63 27.85
C SER A 156 18.80 18.20 27.95
N TYR A 157 18.64 19.40 28.53
CA TYR A 157 17.35 20.11 28.56
C TYR A 157 16.88 20.56 27.17
N GLU A 158 17.81 20.71 26.23
CA GLU A 158 17.51 21.15 24.87
C GLU A 158 17.35 19.97 23.92
N ILE A 159 18.23 18.98 24.07
CA ILE A 159 18.24 17.79 23.24
C ILE A 159 18.41 16.61 24.18
N ASP A 160 17.30 15.91 24.42
CA ASP A 160 17.27 14.75 25.30
C ASP A 160 17.58 13.47 24.50
N GLN A 161 18.62 12.74 24.89
CA GLN A 161 18.99 11.50 24.21
C GLN A 161 18.02 10.35 24.51
N GLU A 162 17.26 10.43 25.60
CA GLU A 162 16.34 9.36 26.01
C GLU A 162 14.99 9.43 25.30
N SER A 163 14.62 10.58 24.73
CA SER A 163 13.36 10.78 24.00
C SER A 163 13.50 10.99 22.50
N ASN A 164 14.72 10.93 21.96
CA ASN A 164 15.00 11.02 20.52
C ASN A 164 15.66 9.74 20.02
N GLY A 165 14.95 8.98 19.17
CA GLY A 165 15.44 7.73 18.59
C GLY A 165 15.32 6.50 19.51
N ASP A 166 14.58 6.59 20.61
CA ASP A 166 14.39 5.52 21.60
C ASP A 166 13.52 4.36 21.10
N LYS A 167 12.71 4.56 20.05
CA LYS A 167 11.84 3.54 19.44
C LYS A 167 12.22 3.19 17.99
N PHE A 168 13.42 3.52 17.53
CA PHE A 168 13.86 3.24 16.15
C PHE A 168 15.33 2.78 16.06
N ALA A 169 15.60 2.00 15.00
CA ALA A 169 16.91 1.41 14.72
C ALA A 169 17.89 2.41 14.12
N CYS A 170 18.60 3.20 14.93
CA CYS A 170 19.54 4.16 14.36
C CYS A 170 20.74 3.52 13.65
N ASN A 171 21.15 2.34 14.10
CA ASN A 171 22.22 1.56 13.48
C ASN A 171 21.62 0.24 12.98
N THR A 172 21.05 0.26 11.79
CA THR A 172 20.46 -0.94 11.18
C THR A 172 21.57 -1.85 10.65
N THR A 173 21.69 -3.04 11.22
CA THR A 173 22.53 -4.10 10.69
C THR A 173 21.81 -4.77 9.52
N ARG A 174 22.51 -4.96 8.40
CA ARG A 174 21.95 -5.72 7.28
C ARG A 174 21.82 -7.18 7.68
N VAL A 175 20.60 -7.70 7.66
CA VAL A 175 20.29 -9.11 7.84
C VAL A 175 19.94 -9.69 6.47
N ASP A 176 20.28 -10.95 6.22
CA ASP A 176 19.95 -11.58 4.94
C ASP A 176 19.07 -12.83 5.15
N LEU A 177 18.31 -13.18 4.12
CA LEU A 177 17.45 -14.36 4.08
C LEU A 177 17.96 -15.34 3.02
N ILE A 178 18.03 -16.61 3.39
CA ILE A 178 18.31 -17.71 2.48
C ILE A 178 17.12 -18.66 2.48
N PHE A 179 16.62 -18.98 1.29
CA PHE A 179 15.53 -19.93 1.11
C PHE A 179 16.11 -21.26 0.63
N THR A 180 16.03 -22.30 1.46
CA THR A 180 16.66 -23.60 1.16
C THR A 180 15.69 -24.62 0.56
N GLU A 181 14.46 -24.67 1.07
CA GLU A 181 13.43 -25.58 0.56
C GLU A 181 12.17 -24.79 0.21
N ILE A 182 11.71 -24.94 -1.03
CA ILE A 182 10.51 -24.28 -1.56
C ILE A 182 9.59 -25.36 -2.10
N THR A 183 8.45 -25.55 -1.44
CA THR A 183 7.38 -26.47 -1.87
C THR A 183 6.23 -25.70 -2.51
N SER A 184 5.12 -26.37 -2.82
CA SER A 184 3.91 -25.72 -3.33
C SER A 184 3.13 -24.97 -2.25
N LYS A 185 3.34 -25.27 -0.97
CA LYS A 185 2.58 -24.67 0.14
C LYS A 185 3.44 -24.15 1.28
N SER A 186 4.75 -24.31 1.20
CA SER A 186 5.68 -23.89 2.24
C SER A 186 7.03 -23.46 1.71
N VAL A 187 7.70 -22.64 2.49
CA VAL A 187 9.07 -22.18 2.24
C VAL A 187 9.86 -22.24 3.55
N LEU A 188 11.03 -22.87 3.51
CA LEU A 188 12.00 -22.88 4.61
C LEU A 188 12.94 -21.67 4.46
N ILE A 189 12.97 -20.84 5.51
CA ILE A 189 13.64 -19.54 5.55
C ILE A 189 14.74 -19.61 6.61
N ASN A 190 15.98 -19.41 6.20
CA ASN A 190 17.14 -19.30 7.07
C ASN A 190 17.57 -17.83 7.15
N ILE A 191 17.69 -17.30 8.36
CA ILE A 191 18.11 -15.93 8.62
C ILE A 191 19.62 -15.91 8.88
N VAL A 192 20.34 -15.13 8.09
CA VAL A 192 21.79 -14.95 8.19
C VAL A 192 22.08 -13.62 8.85
N LEU A 193 22.73 -13.70 10.01
CA LEU A 193 23.24 -12.53 10.73
C LEU A 193 24.68 -12.23 10.30
N PRO A 194 25.06 -10.95 10.16
CA PRO A 194 26.46 -10.56 9.94
C PRO A 194 27.31 -10.96 11.16
N ASN A 195 28.52 -11.50 10.89
CA ASN A 195 29.45 -12.12 11.86
C ASN A 195 29.37 -11.62 13.33
N SER A 196 29.03 -12.54 14.23
CA SER A 196 29.39 -12.76 15.66
C SER A 196 29.62 -11.61 16.65
N THR A 197 29.51 -10.33 16.31
CA THR A 197 29.70 -9.22 17.26
C THR A 197 28.42 -8.82 17.98
N ILE A 198 27.26 -9.33 17.57
CA ILE A 198 26.00 -9.07 18.26
C ILE A 198 25.90 -10.05 19.43
N PRO A 199 25.87 -9.59 20.69
CA PRO A 199 25.60 -10.46 21.81
C PRO A 199 24.22 -11.10 21.59
N ARG A 200 24.19 -12.42 21.35
CA ARG A 200 22.97 -13.24 21.34
C ARG A 200 21.98 -12.92 22.47
N PRO A 201 22.39 -12.47 23.69
CA PRO A 201 21.43 -12.05 24.72
C PRO A 201 20.69 -10.72 24.49
N SER A 202 20.92 -10.00 23.38
CA SER A 202 20.31 -8.67 23.14
C SER A 202 19.28 -8.61 21.99
N LEU A 203 19.11 -9.70 21.23
CA LEU A 203 18.09 -9.83 20.19
C LEU A 203 17.04 -10.84 20.65
N HIS A 204 15.81 -10.40 20.88
CA HIS A 204 14.78 -11.25 21.48
C HIS A 204 13.67 -11.64 20.51
N ARG A 205 13.54 -10.94 19.37
CA ARG A 205 12.47 -11.19 18.41
C ARG A 205 12.92 -10.95 16.97
N PHE A 206 12.69 -11.95 16.13
CA PHE A 206 12.80 -11.83 14.68
C PHE A 206 11.39 -11.92 14.10
N ALA A 207 11.02 -10.97 13.26
CA ALA A 207 9.73 -10.95 12.59
C ALA A 207 9.94 -11.11 11.09
N VAL A 208 9.47 -12.21 10.52
CA VAL A 208 9.45 -12.41 9.07
C VAL A 208 8.14 -11.85 8.54
N HIS A 209 8.26 -10.85 7.70
CA HIS A 209 7.15 -10.21 7.01
C HIS A 209 7.01 -10.81 5.63
N PHE A 210 5.78 -11.17 5.25
CA PHE A 210 5.52 -11.76 3.94
C PHE A 210 4.17 -11.34 3.36
N THR A 211 4.11 -11.20 2.04
CA THR A 211 2.88 -10.87 1.31
C THR A 211 2.90 -11.44 -0.11
N GLU A 212 1.72 -11.56 -0.70
CA GLU A 212 1.57 -11.98 -2.10
C GLU A 212 1.88 -10.80 -3.01
N SER A 213 2.72 -11.01 -4.03
CA SER A 213 3.13 -9.94 -4.94
C SER A 213 3.37 -10.44 -6.35
N GLU A 214 2.58 -9.93 -7.29
CA GLU A 214 2.76 -10.15 -8.72
C GLU A 214 3.91 -9.32 -9.31
N SER A 215 4.22 -8.17 -8.70
CA SER A 215 5.32 -7.29 -9.12
C SER A 215 6.53 -7.39 -8.18
N THR A 216 7.70 -7.01 -8.67
CA THR A 216 8.95 -6.94 -7.87
C THR A 216 9.21 -5.53 -7.30
N ASN A 217 8.22 -4.64 -7.31
CA ASN A 217 8.38 -3.23 -6.94
C ASN A 217 7.76 -2.89 -5.59
N LEU A 218 7.72 -3.84 -4.64
CA LEU A 218 7.28 -3.53 -3.29
C LEU A 218 8.35 -2.73 -2.54
N THR A 219 7.91 -1.68 -1.86
CA THR A 219 8.71 -0.94 -0.89
C THR A 219 8.24 -1.28 0.51
N VAL A 220 9.18 -1.41 1.46
CA VAL A 220 8.85 -1.63 2.89
C VAL A 220 7.99 -0.48 3.47
N LEU A 221 8.05 0.71 2.86
CA LEU A 221 7.39 1.96 3.25
C LEU A 221 5.85 1.98 3.15
N GLN A 222 5.17 0.84 3.12
CA GLN A 222 3.71 0.77 3.32
C GLN A 222 3.32 0.51 4.80
N GLU A 223 4.23 0.81 5.74
CA GLU A 223 3.83 1.07 7.12
C GLU A 223 3.27 2.50 7.15
N GLU A 224 1.97 2.65 6.92
CA GLU A 224 1.32 3.94 7.20
C GLU A 224 1.60 4.28 8.68
N PRO A 225 2.01 5.53 8.99
CA PRO A 225 2.47 5.94 10.32
C PRO A 225 1.43 5.85 11.44
N ASN A 226 0.21 5.45 11.12
CA ASN A 226 -0.80 5.13 12.10
C ASN A 226 -0.78 3.62 12.33
N GLU A 227 -0.37 3.18 13.52
CA GLU A 227 -0.32 1.79 13.99
C GLU A 227 -1.65 0.99 13.85
N CYS A 228 -2.69 1.59 13.27
CA CYS A 228 -4.03 1.03 13.08
C CYS A 228 -4.40 0.75 11.62
N VAL A 229 -3.50 0.91 10.65
CA VAL A 229 -3.78 0.52 9.26
C VAL A 229 -3.34 -0.93 9.06
N GLU A 230 -4.26 -1.78 8.61
CA GLU A 230 -3.95 -3.17 8.29
C GLU A 230 -2.85 -3.22 7.22
N SER A 231 -1.63 -3.53 7.68
CA SER A 231 -0.50 -3.72 6.79
C SER A 231 -0.81 -4.89 5.85
N ARG A 232 -0.53 -4.73 4.54
CA ARG A 232 -0.57 -5.82 3.56
C ARG A 232 0.39 -6.96 3.92
N TRP A 233 1.33 -6.71 4.82
CA TRP A 233 2.32 -7.67 5.28
C TRP A 233 1.78 -8.52 6.42
N ARG A 234 1.76 -9.84 6.21
CA ARG A 234 1.57 -10.80 7.28
C ARG A 234 2.89 -10.97 8.03
N VAL A 235 2.81 -11.11 9.36
CA VAL A 235 3.98 -11.17 10.23
C VAL A 235 4.04 -12.53 10.92
N ARG A 236 5.21 -13.18 10.87
CA ARG A 236 5.52 -14.37 11.65
C ARG A 236 6.67 -14.07 12.60
N ASP A 237 6.39 -14.16 13.89
CA ASP A 237 7.41 -14.03 14.93
C ASP A 237 8.17 -15.34 15.13
N ILE A 238 9.49 -15.23 15.27
CA ILE A 238 10.40 -16.33 15.56
C ILE A 238 10.95 -16.10 16.97
N ILE A 239 10.69 -17.09 17.82
CA ILE A 239 11.22 -17.16 19.18
C ILE A 239 12.51 -17.98 19.11
N LEU A 240 13.62 -17.42 19.60
CA LEU A 240 14.90 -18.11 19.62
C LEU A 240 14.95 -19.09 20.78
N GLU A 241 14.83 -20.38 20.49
CA GLU A 241 15.18 -21.45 21.43
C GLU A 241 16.65 -21.81 21.24
N SER A 242 17.50 -21.47 22.23
CA SER A 242 18.89 -21.91 22.48
C SER A 242 19.63 -22.65 21.34
N GLY A 243 19.71 -22.04 20.15
CA GLY A 243 20.14 -22.69 18.92
C GLY A 243 21.10 -21.83 18.10
N GLN A 244 21.99 -22.48 17.35
CA GLN A 244 23.04 -21.80 16.58
C GLN A 244 22.51 -21.12 15.31
N TYR A 245 21.38 -21.58 14.77
CA TYR A 245 20.78 -21.11 13.51
C TYR A 245 19.35 -20.62 13.71
N ILE A 246 19.03 -19.49 13.07
CA ILE A 246 17.69 -18.89 13.10
C ILE A 246 16.99 -19.33 11.82
N SER A 247 16.21 -20.40 11.89
CA SER A 247 15.44 -20.93 10.76
C SER A 247 13.95 -20.98 11.10
N THR A 248 13.10 -20.77 10.10
CA THR A 248 11.65 -20.88 10.26
C THR A 248 11.02 -21.39 8.97
N ILE A 249 9.88 -22.09 9.10
CA ILE A 249 9.09 -22.54 7.96
C ILE A 249 7.83 -21.69 7.85
N GLN A 250 7.61 -21.06 6.71
CA GLN A 250 6.32 -20.46 6.40
C GLN A 250 5.44 -21.51 5.71
N THR A 251 4.25 -21.76 6.25
CA THR A 251 3.27 -22.73 5.74
C THR A 251 2.02 -22.04 5.20
N HIS A 252 1.11 -22.80 4.59
CA HIS A 252 -0.18 -22.33 4.04
C HIS A 252 -0.05 -21.27 2.93
N LEU A 253 1.00 -21.39 2.11
CA LEU A 253 1.18 -20.58 0.92
C LEU A 253 0.35 -21.14 -0.26
N GLN A 254 -0.03 -20.27 -1.19
CA GLN A 254 -0.71 -20.69 -2.42
C GLN A 254 0.28 -21.29 -3.41
N PRO A 255 -0.09 -22.38 -4.13
CA PRO A 255 0.75 -22.96 -5.18
C PRO A 255 1.01 -22.01 -6.35
N TYR A 256 2.20 -22.08 -6.92
CA TYR A 256 2.62 -21.26 -8.06
C TYR A 256 2.41 -19.74 -7.88
N THR A 257 2.49 -19.26 -6.64
CA THR A 257 2.28 -17.85 -6.30
C THR A 257 3.60 -17.22 -5.88
N GLN A 258 3.83 -15.99 -6.31
CA GLN A 258 5.00 -15.20 -5.94
C GLN A 258 4.74 -14.45 -4.63
N TYR A 259 5.65 -14.64 -3.69
CA TYR A 259 5.63 -14.01 -2.37
C TYR A 259 6.85 -13.11 -2.20
N ALA A 260 6.65 -11.98 -1.57
CA ALA A 260 7.72 -11.11 -1.08
C ALA A 260 7.96 -11.40 0.39
N PHE A 261 9.23 -11.46 0.80
CA PHE A 261 9.69 -11.73 2.16
C PHE A 261 10.76 -10.72 2.58
N TYR A 262 10.68 -10.22 3.81
CA TYR A 262 11.80 -9.56 4.48
C TYR A 262 11.76 -9.87 5.98
N VAL A 263 12.86 -9.63 6.69
CA VAL A 263 12.94 -9.82 8.14
C VAL A 263 13.32 -8.53 8.83
N LYS A 264 12.68 -8.27 9.98
CA LYS A 264 13.08 -7.25 10.95
C LYS A 264 13.50 -7.93 12.25
N THR A 265 14.54 -7.39 12.88
CA THR A 265 15.04 -7.86 14.19
C THR A 265 14.80 -6.79 15.24
N TYR A 266 14.35 -7.21 16.42
CA TYR A 266 14.01 -6.34 17.53
C TYR A 266 14.86 -6.68 18.76
N SER A 267 15.41 -5.64 19.36
CA SER A 267 15.99 -5.64 20.71
C SER A 267 14.95 -5.15 21.73
N VAL A 268 15.32 -5.11 23.01
CA VAL A 268 14.43 -4.76 24.13
C VAL A 268 13.70 -3.41 23.91
N HIS A 269 14.32 -2.47 23.19
CA HIS A 269 13.77 -1.11 23.01
C HIS A 269 13.71 -0.63 21.55
N SER A 270 14.37 -1.29 20.59
CA SER A 270 14.45 -0.79 19.21
C SER A 270 14.54 -1.90 18.17
N THR A 271 14.16 -1.58 16.93
CA THR A 271 14.53 -2.40 15.76
C THR A 271 16.06 -2.32 15.61
N MET A 272 16.73 -3.34 15.08
CA MET A 272 18.20 -3.35 14.98
C MET A 272 18.73 -3.87 13.65
N GLY A 273 17.89 -4.53 12.85
CA GLY A 273 18.31 -5.07 11.58
C GLY A 273 17.13 -5.31 10.65
N GLU A 274 17.41 -5.13 9.37
CA GLU A 274 16.44 -5.26 8.30
C GLU A 274 17.11 -5.92 7.09
N SER A 275 16.37 -6.80 6.42
CA SER A 275 16.79 -7.38 5.15
C SER A 275 16.19 -6.64 3.97
N PRO A 276 16.82 -6.71 2.78
CA PRO A 276 16.11 -6.38 1.55
C PRO A 276 14.90 -7.31 1.37
N ILE A 277 13.98 -6.90 0.48
CA ILE A 277 12.85 -7.72 0.08
C ILE A 277 13.32 -8.79 -0.91
N TYR A 278 13.08 -10.04 -0.57
CA TYR A 278 13.32 -11.20 -1.41
C TYR A 278 12.02 -11.70 -2.02
N TYR A 279 12.05 -12.08 -3.29
CA TYR A 279 10.89 -12.63 -4.00
C TYR A 279 11.09 -14.13 -4.23
N VAL A 280 10.11 -14.92 -3.80
CA VAL A 280 10.13 -16.38 -3.88
C VAL A 280 8.82 -16.86 -4.45
N ARG A 281 8.87 -17.69 -5.51
CA ARG A 281 7.69 -18.33 -6.09
C ARG A 281 7.57 -19.76 -5.60
N THR A 282 6.42 -20.11 -5.04
CA THR A 282 6.12 -21.50 -4.62
C THR A 282 6.05 -22.43 -5.82
N ARG A 283 6.28 -23.72 -5.59
CA ARG A 283 6.23 -24.73 -6.66
C ARG A 283 4.79 -24.92 -7.18
N PRO A 284 4.64 -25.34 -8.45
CA PRO A 284 3.34 -25.77 -8.96
C PRO A 284 2.75 -26.93 -8.14
N SER A 285 1.42 -27.07 -8.19
CA SER A 285 0.69 -28.21 -7.63
C SER A 285 -0.40 -28.68 -8.60
N LYS A 286 -1.16 -29.72 -8.20
CA LYS A 286 -2.31 -30.19 -8.97
C LYS A 286 -3.28 -29.01 -9.17
N PRO A 287 -3.75 -28.74 -10.41
CA PRO A 287 -4.82 -27.77 -10.64
C PRO A 287 -6.08 -28.13 -9.85
N SER A 288 -6.93 -27.15 -9.58
CA SER A 288 -8.25 -27.41 -9.00
C SER A 288 -9.14 -28.22 -9.97
N GLU A 289 -10.24 -28.75 -9.45
CA GLU A 289 -11.31 -29.32 -10.28
C GLU A 289 -11.74 -28.32 -11.36
N MET A 290 -12.09 -28.85 -12.52
CA MET A 290 -12.60 -28.10 -13.66
C MET A 290 -14.13 -28.18 -13.67
N THR A 291 -14.77 -27.13 -14.14
CA THR A 291 -16.23 -27.10 -14.28
C THR A 291 -16.58 -27.40 -15.74
N LEU A 292 -17.25 -28.52 -15.98
CA LEU A 292 -17.86 -28.81 -17.28
C LEU A 292 -19.09 -27.91 -17.43
N THR A 293 -19.09 -27.04 -18.43
CA THR A 293 -20.18 -26.08 -18.65
C THR A 293 -21.23 -26.63 -19.59
N LEU A 294 -20.83 -27.44 -20.56
CA LEU A 294 -21.75 -28.01 -21.53
C LEU A 294 -21.27 -29.39 -22.00
N ALA A 295 -22.21 -30.31 -22.13
CA ALA A 295 -22.02 -31.59 -22.77
C ALA A 295 -23.29 -31.95 -23.55
N TYR A 296 -23.19 -31.99 -24.88
CA TYR A 296 -24.30 -32.38 -25.74
C TYR A 296 -23.80 -33.18 -26.95
N SER A 297 -24.73 -33.85 -27.63
CA SER A 297 -24.46 -34.60 -28.84
C SER A 297 -25.19 -33.93 -30.01
N ASN A 298 -24.44 -33.54 -31.04
CA ASN A 298 -25.03 -32.96 -32.26
C ASN A 298 -25.34 -34.06 -33.30
N GLU A 299 -24.64 -35.19 -33.22
CA GLU A 299 -24.77 -36.33 -34.13
C GLU A 299 -24.60 -37.65 -33.37
N SER A 300 -25.12 -38.75 -33.91
CA SER A 300 -25.15 -40.08 -33.26
C SER A 300 -23.79 -40.63 -32.80
N SER A 301 -22.67 -40.06 -33.29
CA SER A 301 -21.30 -40.49 -32.94
C SER A 301 -20.42 -39.34 -32.42
N THR A 302 -20.98 -38.18 -32.09
CA THR A 302 -20.23 -37.02 -31.62
C THR A 302 -20.74 -36.53 -30.28
N ILE A 303 -19.82 -36.07 -29.44
CA ILE A 303 -20.12 -35.38 -28.19
C ILE A 303 -19.28 -34.12 -28.19
N VAL A 304 -19.96 -32.98 -28.06
CA VAL A 304 -19.34 -31.67 -27.89
C VAL A 304 -19.24 -31.39 -26.40
N LEU A 305 -18.02 -31.14 -25.93
CA LEU A 305 -17.71 -30.83 -24.54
C LEU A 305 -17.16 -29.40 -24.46
N GLN A 306 -17.65 -28.62 -23.50
CA GLN A 306 -17.15 -27.29 -23.19
C GLN A 306 -16.93 -27.19 -21.67
N TRP A 307 -15.84 -26.56 -21.27
CA TRP A 307 -15.48 -26.37 -19.86
C TRP A 307 -14.77 -25.04 -19.64
N GLU A 308 -14.79 -24.59 -18.39
CA GLU A 308 -13.99 -23.43 -17.96
C GLU A 308 -12.62 -23.88 -17.42
N PRO A 309 -11.59 -23.01 -17.51
CA PRO A 309 -10.32 -23.26 -16.85
C PRO A 309 -10.49 -23.48 -15.34
N PRO A 310 -9.60 -24.27 -14.70
CA PRO A 310 -9.66 -24.49 -13.26
C PRO A 310 -9.51 -23.16 -12.51
N ARG A 311 -10.39 -22.93 -11.52
CA ARG A 311 -10.37 -21.72 -10.68
C ARG A 311 -8.99 -21.44 -10.06
N HIS A 312 -8.25 -22.48 -9.72
CA HIS A 312 -6.86 -22.39 -9.27
C HIS A 312 -5.97 -23.29 -10.14
N PRO A 313 -5.35 -22.74 -11.21
CA PRO A 313 -4.46 -23.50 -12.08
C PRO A 313 -3.25 -24.10 -11.36
N ASN A 314 -2.80 -23.47 -10.27
CA ASN A 314 -1.67 -23.92 -9.45
C ASN A 314 -0.38 -24.15 -10.27
N GLY A 315 -0.24 -23.49 -11.42
CA GLY A 315 0.82 -23.74 -12.41
C GLY A 315 0.48 -23.12 -13.76
N ILE A 316 1.40 -23.26 -14.72
CA ILE A 316 1.11 -23.03 -16.14
C ILE A 316 0.46 -24.30 -16.67
N LEU A 317 -0.75 -24.17 -17.21
CA LEU A 317 -1.46 -25.29 -17.83
C LEU A 317 -0.81 -25.63 -19.17
N SER A 318 -0.55 -26.91 -19.42
CA SER A 318 -0.03 -27.38 -20.70
C SER A 318 -1.14 -27.94 -21.58
N ASP A 319 -1.84 -28.97 -21.11
CA ASP A 319 -2.79 -29.76 -21.89
C ASP A 319 -3.97 -30.22 -21.04
N TYR A 320 -5.10 -30.53 -21.70
CA TYR A 320 -6.27 -31.15 -21.09
C TYR A 320 -6.36 -32.60 -21.56
N ILE A 321 -6.53 -33.54 -20.63
CA ILE A 321 -6.72 -34.96 -20.93
C ILE A 321 -8.20 -35.30 -20.73
N VAL A 322 -8.87 -35.60 -21.84
CA VAL A 322 -10.28 -36.03 -21.84
C VAL A 322 -10.32 -37.55 -21.97
N THR A 323 -10.97 -38.22 -21.02
CA THR A 323 -11.20 -39.66 -21.05
C THR A 323 -12.69 -39.95 -20.97
N GLY A 324 -13.13 -40.98 -21.67
CA GLY A 324 -14.52 -41.43 -21.67
C GLY A 324 -14.58 -42.95 -21.66
N PHE A 325 -15.66 -43.49 -21.13
CA PHE A 325 -15.95 -44.93 -21.17
C PHE A 325 -17.41 -45.14 -21.55
N LEU A 326 -17.69 -46.22 -22.27
CA LEU A 326 -19.06 -46.59 -22.60
C LEU A 326 -19.74 -47.16 -21.36
N GLN A 327 -20.65 -46.39 -20.76
CA GLN A 327 -21.55 -46.89 -19.73
C GLN A 327 -22.58 -47.79 -20.41
N LYS A 328 -22.58 -49.08 -20.07
CA LYS A 328 -23.56 -50.03 -20.61
C LYS A 328 -24.88 -49.92 -19.85
N ASP A 329 -25.97 -50.11 -20.57
CA ASP A 329 -27.29 -50.21 -19.98
C ASP A 329 -27.38 -51.41 -19.04
N ASP A 330 -28.06 -51.20 -17.91
CA ASP A 330 -28.40 -52.29 -17.01
C ASP A 330 -29.60 -53.06 -17.56
N ARG A 331 -29.32 -54.11 -18.32
CA ARG A 331 -30.37 -54.97 -18.89
C ARG A 331 -31.27 -55.59 -17.84
N ALA A 332 -30.77 -55.91 -16.65
CA ALA A 332 -31.60 -56.51 -15.61
C ALA A 332 -32.69 -55.54 -15.15
N LEU A 333 -32.41 -54.23 -15.12
CA LEU A 333 -33.41 -53.20 -14.83
C LEU A 333 -34.35 -52.98 -16.02
N LEU A 334 -33.81 -52.91 -17.25
CA LEU A 334 -34.62 -52.67 -18.45
C LEU A 334 -35.59 -53.81 -18.75
N ASP A 335 -35.17 -55.07 -18.53
CA ASP A 335 -35.96 -56.27 -18.82
C ASP A 335 -37.06 -56.53 -17.79
N GLN A 336 -36.99 -55.92 -16.60
CA GLN A 336 -38.03 -56.03 -15.57
C GLN A 336 -39.27 -55.19 -15.87
N ARG A 337 -39.14 -54.15 -16.70
CA ARG A 337 -40.23 -53.20 -16.99
C ARG A 337 -41.10 -53.69 -18.15
N ASP A 338 -42.41 -53.74 -17.93
CA ASP A 338 -43.40 -53.94 -18.99
C ASP A 338 -43.75 -52.60 -19.66
N TYR A 339 -43.11 -52.33 -20.80
CA TYR A 339 -43.31 -51.09 -21.57
C TYR A 339 -44.70 -50.98 -22.21
N CYS A 340 -45.48 -52.06 -22.29
CA CYS A 340 -46.86 -51.99 -22.78
C CYS A 340 -47.80 -51.42 -21.71
N LYS A 341 -47.55 -51.74 -20.43
CA LYS A 341 -48.32 -51.22 -19.29
C LYS A 341 -47.81 -49.87 -18.79
N HIS A 342 -46.51 -49.62 -18.94
CA HIS A 342 -45.84 -48.41 -18.51
C HIS A 342 -45.01 -47.84 -19.67
N PRO A 343 -45.67 -47.26 -20.70
CA PRO A 343 -44.99 -46.67 -21.84
C PRO A 343 -43.98 -45.61 -21.40
N LEU A 344 -42.98 -45.36 -22.24
CA LEU A 344 -42.05 -44.26 -22.02
C LEU A 344 -42.82 -42.95 -22.20
N GLU A 345 -42.71 -42.08 -21.21
CA GLU A 345 -43.15 -40.69 -21.36
C GLU A 345 -42.03 -39.97 -22.11
N GLU A 346 -42.37 -39.34 -23.25
CA GLU A 346 -41.44 -38.47 -23.93
C GLU A 346 -41.23 -37.24 -23.05
N GLU A 347 -40.03 -37.08 -22.50
CA GLU A 347 -39.66 -35.79 -21.93
C GLU A 347 -39.61 -34.78 -23.07
N PRO A 348 -40.22 -33.58 -22.90
CA PRO A 348 -40.11 -32.53 -23.89
C PRO A 348 -38.61 -32.27 -24.14
N PRO A 349 -38.21 -31.98 -25.39
CA PRO A 349 -36.81 -31.69 -25.67
C PRO A 349 -36.36 -30.56 -24.73
N GLU A 350 -35.27 -30.79 -23.98
CA GLU A 350 -34.63 -29.71 -23.24
C GLU A 350 -34.27 -28.63 -24.26
N ASP A 351 -34.90 -27.46 -24.14
CA ASP A 351 -34.54 -26.28 -24.92
C ASP A 351 -33.09 -25.92 -24.59
N LEU A 352 -32.13 -26.42 -25.39
CA LEU A 352 -30.74 -25.97 -25.35
C LEU A 352 -30.76 -24.44 -25.54
N PRO A 353 -30.19 -23.65 -24.61
CA PRO A 353 -30.14 -22.21 -24.76
C PRO A 353 -29.52 -21.84 -26.11
N LEU A 354 -30.29 -21.14 -26.96
CA LEU A 354 -29.91 -20.77 -28.32
C LEU A 354 -28.60 -19.96 -28.39
N ASP A 355 -28.21 -19.33 -27.27
CA ASP A 355 -27.08 -18.39 -27.20
C ASP A 355 -25.69 -19.03 -27.36
N ILE A 356 -25.58 -20.37 -27.42
CA ILE A 356 -24.28 -21.07 -27.45
C ILE A 356 -23.94 -21.65 -28.84
N LEU A 357 -24.93 -21.77 -29.74
CA LEU A 357 -24.69 -22.30 -31.11
C LEU A 357 -23.98 -21.31 -32.05
N THR A 358 -23.73 -20.06 -31.64
CA THR A 358 -23.17 -19.02 -32.53
C THR A 358 -21.64 -18.90 -32.54
N ASN A 359 -20.88 -19.71 -31.80
CA ASN A 359 -19.41 -19.61 -31.79
C ASN A 359 -18.70 -20.74 -32.55
N ILE A 360 -19.29 -21.24 -33.64
CA ILE A 360 -18.52 -21.87 -34.71
C ILE A 360 -18.19 -20.76 -35.70
N GLU A 361 -17.05 -20.08 -35.48
CA GLU A 361 -16.46 -19.21 -36.48
C GLU A 361 -16.12 -20.05 -37.71
N ASN A 362 -16.99 -20.00 -38.73
CA ASN A 362 -16.52 -20.18 -40.09
C ASN A 362 -15.75 -18.90 -40.45
N GLU A 363 -14.42 -18.99 -40.44
CA GLU A 363 -13.53 -18.08 -41.16
C GLU A 363 -13.95 -18.03 -42.64
N THR A 364 -14.89 -17.16 -42.98
CA THR A 364 -15.04 -16.61 -44.33
C THR A 364 -15.46 -15.17 -44.22
N GLU A 365 -14.64 -14.32 -44.81
CA GLU A 365 -14.78 -12.87 -44.89
C GLU A 365 -16.20 -12.41 -45.24
N SER A 366 -16.76 -11.49 -44.47
CA SER A 366 -17.64 -10.44 -45.02
C SER A 366 -17.83 -9.28 -44.04
N CYS A 367 -17.00 -8.25 -44.22
CA CYS A 367 -17.27 -6.91 -43.71
C CYS A 367 -18.45 -6.30 -44.46
N CYS A 368 -19.69 -6.63 -44.10
CA CYS A 368 -20.88 -5.80 -44.37
C CYS A 368 -22.13 -6.42 -43.73
N TYR A 369 -22.47 -6.03 -42.51
CA TYR A 369 -23.82 -5.57 -42.15
C TYR A 369 -23.75 -4.71 -40.89
N LYS A 370 -23.88 -3.40 -41.10
CA LYS A 370 -24.35 -2.47 -40.07
C LYS A 370 -25.78 -2.90 -39.73
N ASN A 371 -25.99 -3.44 -38.53
CA ASN A 371 -27.22 -3.25 -37.79
C ASN A 371 -26.89 -3.34 -36.30
N GLN A 372 -27.11 -2.22 -35.62
CA GLN A 372 -27.07 -2.12 -34.16
C GLN A 372 -28.12 -3.06 -33.60
N ILE A 373 -27.69 -4.14 -32.94
CA ILE A 373 -28.57 -4.85 -32.01
C ILE A 373 -28.61 -4.00 -30.75
N THR A 374 -29.68 -3.21 -30.61
CA THR A 374 -30.02 -2.56 -29.35
C THR A 374 -30.38 -3.63 -28.32
N TYR A 375 -29.46 -3.91 -27.42
CA TYR A 375 -29.71 -4.70 -26.22
C TYR A 375 -30.71 -3.92 -25.34
N ARG A 376 -31.95 -4.39 -25.26
CA ARG A 376 -32.91 -3.98 -24.22
C ARG A 376 -32.86 -5.04 -23.12
N PRO A 377 -32.39 -4.72 -21.90
CA PRO A 377 -32.57 -5.61 -20.77
C PRO A 377 -34.07 -5.81 -20.55
N LYS A 378 -34.56 -7.06 -20.63
CA LYS A 378 -35.87 -7.40 -20.06
C LYS A 378 -35.70 -7.49 -18.55
N GLY A 379 -36.01 -6.40 -17.86
CA GLY A 379 -36.02 -6.33 -16.40
C GLY A 379 -36.00 -4.89 -15.89
N GLU A 380 -36.52 -4.67 -14.69
CA GLU A 380 -36.67 -3.35 -14.02
C GLU A 380 -35.34 -2.61 -13.77
N PHE A 381 -34.19 -3.25 -14.05
CA PHE A 381 -32.87 -2.64 -13.99
C PHE A 381 -32.53 -1.73 -15.18
N GLY A 382 -33.21 -1.88 -16.33
CA GLY A 382 -32.92 -1.06 -17.52
C GLY A 382 -33.17 0.44 -17.31
N THR A 383 -34.14 0.79 -16.47
CA THR A 383 -34.52 2.18 -16.15
C THR A 383 -33.52 2.89 -15.24
N LEU A 384 -32.72 2.16 -14.45
CA LEU A 384 -31.71 2.74 -13.56
C LEU A 384 -30.50 3.31 -14.33
N CYS A 385 -30.08 2.64 -15.41
CA CYS A 385 -28.97 3.12 -16.23
C CYS A 385 -29.34 4.33 -17.09
N ASP A 386 -30.59 4.41 -17.56
CA ASP A 386 -31.07 5.55 -18.36
C ASP A 386 -31.24 6.82 -17.50
N ASN A 387 -31.66 6.67 -16.23
CA ASN A 387 -31.83 7.79 -15.30
C ASN A 387 -30.50 8.39 -14.83
N SER A 388 -29.45 7.57 -14.67
CA SER A 388 -28.09 8.02 -14.33
C SER A 388 -27.48 8.90 -15.42
N ARG A 389 -27.76 8.60 -16.70
CA ARG A 389 -27.32 9.44 -17.83
C ARG A 389 -28.04 10.78 -17.93
N GLN A 390 -29.22 10.91 -17.30
CA GLN A 390 -30.06 12.11 -17.34
C GLN A 390 -29.99 12.94 -16.05
N GLY A 391 -29.24 12.50 -15.03
CA GLY A 391 -29.05 13.24 -13.77
C GLY A 391 -30.32 13.38 -12.92
N LEU A 392 -31.33 12.55 -13.14
CA LEU A 392 -32.60 12.56 -12.41
C LEU A 392 -32.72 11.25 -11.61
N LEU A 393 -32.50 11.33 -10.30
CA LEU A 393 -32.88 10.27 -9.37
C LEU A 393 -34.39 10.37 -9.09
N PRO A 394 -35.16 9.27 -9.04
CA PRO A 394 -36.54 9.31 -8.60
C PRO A 394 -36.56 9.61 -7.10
N ILE A 395 -37.03 10.80 -6.74
CA ILE A 395 -37.28 11.19 -5.36
C ILE A 395 -38.71 10.76 -5.04
N ASP A 396 -38.85 9.76 -4.19
CA ASP A 396 -39.97 9.72 -3.26
C ASP A 396 -39.42 9.24 -1.90
N LEU A 397 -38.83 10.18 -1.17
CA LEU A 397 -38.48 10.00 0.23
C LEU A 397 -39.48 10.83 1.03
N SER A 398 -40.48 10.15 1.57
CA SER A 398 -41.23 10.67 2.71
C SER A 398 -40.25 11.04 3.82
N GLU A 399 -40.37 12.26 4.32
CA GLU A 399 -39.56 12.86 5.36
C GLU A 399 -39.51 11.97 6.62
N GLU A 400 -38.41 11.23 6.83
CA GLU A 400 -37.84 10.83 8.14
C GLU A 400 -36.68 9.83 7.96
N ASP A 401 -35.62 10.16 7.20
CA ASP A 401 -34.26 9.62 7.47
C ASP A 401 -33.18 10.23 6.56
N SER A 402 -32.57 11.33 7.01
CA SER A 402 -31.48 12.01 6.29
C SER A 402 -30.11 11.40 6.60
N SER A 403 -29.85 10.14 6.22
CA SER A 403 -28.48 9.59 6.24
C SER A 403 -28.17 8.45 5.25
N ILE A 404 -28.96 8.25 4.20
CA ILE A 404 -28.68 7.20 3.21
C ILE A 404 -27.78 7.75 2.11
N THR A 405 -26.50 7.39 2.14
CA THR A 405 -25.57 7.67 1.04
C THR A 405 -25.78 6.68 -0.10
N CYS A 406 -25.53 7.10 -1.34
CA CYS A 406 -25.72 6.32 -2.57
C CYS A 406 -25.07 4.92 -2.53
N ASN A 407 -23.98 4.77 -1.76
CA ASN A 407 -23.33 3.48 -1.57
C ASN A 407 -24.19 2.47 -0.80
N LYS A 408 -24.98 2.92 0.18
CA LYS A 408 -25.80 2.01 1.01
C LYS A 408 -26.94 1.38 0.20
N TYR A 409 -27.58 2.17 -0.67
CA TYR A 409 -28.67 1.68 -1.53
C TYR A 409 -28.20 0.63 -2.57
N PHE A 410 -26.97 0.78 -3.07
CA PHE A 410 -26.38 -0.15 -4.03
C PHE A 410 -26.06 -1.52 -3.42
N TYR A 411 -25.65 -1.55 -2.15
CA TYR A 411 -25.31 -2.80 -1.45
C TYR A 411 -26.56 -3.59 -1.04
N ASP A 412 -27.63 -2.92 -0.61
CA ASP A 412 -28.87 -3.58 -0.17
C ASP A 412 -29.66 -4.20 -1.34
N SER A 413 -29.44 -3.75 -2.59
CA SER A 413 -30.16 -4.25 -3.77
C SER A 413 -29.51 -5.46 -4.47
N ILE A 414 -28.29 -5.86 -4.07
CA ILE A 414 -27.54 -6.95 -4.71
C ILE A 414 -27.56 -8.24 -3.87
N TYR A 415 -27.85 -8.14 -2.57
CA TYR A 415 -27.62 -9.25 -1.63
C TYR A 415 -28.84 -9.71 -0.83
N ASP A 416 -30.07 -9.34 -1.21
CA ASP A 416 -31.29 -9.98 -0.72
C ASP A 416 -32.07 -10.68 -1.84
#